data_AF-A0A3D0UX57-F1
#
_entry.id   AF-A0A3D0UX57-F1
#
_cell.length_a   1.000
_cell.length_b   1.000
_cell.length_c   1.000
_cell.angle_alpha   90.00
_cell.angle_beta   90.00
_cell.angle_gamma   90.00
#
_symmetry.space_group_name_H-M   'P 1'
#
loop_
_entity.id
_entity.type
_entity.pdbx_description
1 polymer ?
#
loop_
_entity_poly.entity_id
_entity_poly.type
_entity_poly.pdbx_seq_one_letter_code
_entity_poly.pdbx_strand_id
1 'polypeptide(L)'
;MAKILYLYHMAEYMVHLQQYDKAMDYYKEAYSIAVKKNDANSQKYISSAMASLYADQGIFDKAYHQTFITDAAKDSLMNETIAKERAESEKNSKVRLQAAEIETQKAQNRVKQAEIERQEAENKIKQVEIEKQEAEIKKRNAGIGLV
;
A
#
# COMPACT_ATOMS: atom_id res chain seq x y z
N MET A 1 -18.90 2.33 22.07
CA MET A 1 -18.17 1.07 22.24
C MET A 1 -17.94 0.34 20.91
N ALA A 2 -18.97 0.02 20.11
CA ALA A 2 -18.85 -0.79 18.88
C ALA A 2 -17.72 -0.39 17.90
N LYS A 3 -17.55 0.90 17.58
CA LYS A 3 -16.49 1.35 16.65
C LYS A 3 -15.06 1.12 17.19
N ILE A 4 -14.85 1.27 18.49
CA ILE A 4 -13.53 1.07 19.12
C ILE A 4 -13.13 -0.41 19.01
N LEU A 5 -14.07 -1.30 19.35
CA LEU A 5 -13.85 -2.74 19.32
C LEU A 5 -13.66 -3.26 17.88
N TYR A 6 -14.42 -2.71 16.92
CA TYR A 6 -14.24 -3.02 15.50
C TYR A 6 -12.84 -2.68 15.00
N LEU A 7 -12.37 -1.46 15.27
CA LEU A 7 -11.02 -1.03 14.87
C LEU A 7 -9.93 -1.85 15.56
N TYR A 8 -10.14 -2.19 16.83
CA TYR A 8 -9.25 -3.08 17.58
C TYR A 8 -9.13 -4.46 16.90
N HIS A 9 -10.25 -5.11 16.55
CA HIS A 9 -10.19 -6.42 15.90
C HIS A 9 -9.60 -6.36 14.48
N MET A 10 -9.83 -5.27 13.75
CA MET A 10 -9.14 -5.03 12.47
C MET A 10 -7.63 -4.92 12.67
N ALA A 11 -7.17 -4.28 13.74
CA ALA A 11 -5.75 -4.20 14.07
C ALA A 11 -5.16 -5.59 14.35
N GLU A 12 -5.80 -6.39 15.21
CA GLU A 12 -5.39 -7.78 15.50
C GLU A 12 -5.30 -8.63 14.23
N TYR A 13 -6.30 -8.52 13.35
CA TYR A 13 -6.29 -9.21 12.06
C TYR A 13 -5.07 -8.80 11.20
N MET A 14 -4.73 -7.51 11.18
CA MET A 14 -3.55 -7.02 10.47
C MET A 14 -2.23 -7.49 11.11
N VAL A 15 -2.18 -7.65 12.44
CA VAL A 15 -1.04 -8.26 13.14
C VAL A 15 -0.84 -9.70 12.68
N HIS A 16 -1.90 -10.49 12.57
CA HIS A 16 -1.81 -11.87 12.04
C HIS A 16 -1.31 -11.92 10.60
N LEU A 17 -1.61 -10.90 9.79
CA LEU A 17 -1.07 -10.75 8.44
C LEU A 17 0.34 -10.15 8.39
N GLN A 18 0.99 -9.95 9.55
CA GLN A 18 2.29 -9.29 9.70
C GLN A 18 2.32 -7.85 9.14
N GLN A 19 1.16 -7.23 8.96
CA GLN A 19 1.02 -5.85 8.49
C GLN A 19 1.02 -4.89 9.68
N TYR A 20 2.13 -4.90 10.42
CA TYR A 20 2.23 -4.24 11.72
C TYR A 20 2.03 -2.71 11.65
N ASP A 21 2.45 -2.07 10.57
CA ASP A 21 2.22 -0.63 10.38
C ASP A 21 0.73 -0.31 10.29
N LYS A 22 -0.05 -1.12 9.54
CA LYS A 22 -1.50 -0.92 9.43
C LYS A 22 -2.21 -1.27 10.73
N ALA A 23 -1.76 -2.30 11.43
CA ALA A 23 -2.28 -2.62 12.76
C ALA A 23 -2.11 -1.42 13.72
N MET A 24 -0.94 -0.79 13.69
CA MET A 24 -0.65 0.40 14.50
C MET A 24 -1.57 1.58 14.16
N ASP A 25 -1.84 1.82 12.88
CA ASP A 25 -2.79 2.87 12.46
C ASP A 25 -4.19 2.65 13.04
N TYR A 26 -4.70 1.41 12.96
CA TYR A 26 -6.01 1.05 13.52
C TYR A 26 -6.05 1.15 15.04
N TYR A 27 -5.01 0.72 15.76
CA TYR A 27 -4.93 0.89 17.21
C TYR A 27 -4.91 2.38 17.60
N LYS A 28 -4.14 3.22 16.89
CA LYS A 28 -4.09 4.67 17.13
C LYS A 28 -5.45 5.35 16.88
N GLU A 29 -6.17 4.94 15.84
CA GLU A 29 -7.53 5.43 15.59
C GLU A 29 -8.49 5.02 16.73
N ALA A 30 -8.46 3.75 17.12
CA ALA A 30 -9.29 3.22 18.21
C ALA A 30 -9.00 3.96 19.52
N TYR A 31 -7.73 4.21 19.84
CA TYR A 31 -7.30 4.95 21.02
C TYR A 31 -7.77 6.40 21.00
N SER A 32 -7.63 7.10 19.87
CA SER A 32 -8.12 8.48 19.69
C SER A 32 -9.63 8.59 19.97
N ILE A 33 -10.42 7.61 19.53
CA ILE A 33 -11.86 7.57 19.82
C ILE A 33 -12.11 7.29 21.31
N ALA A 34 -11.33 6.41 21.94
CA ALA A 34 -11.43 6.11 23.36
C ALA A 34 -11.09 7.33 24.23
N VAL A 35 -10.06 8.12 23.87
CA VAL A 35 -9.72 9.40 24.52
C VAL A 35 -10.86 10.41 24.38
N LYS A 36 -11.38 10.61 23.16
CA LYS A 36 -12.51 11.54 22.94
C LYS A 36 -13.76 11.18 23.75
N LYS A 37 -13.93 9.90 24.09
CA LYS A 37 -15.05 9.39 24.87
C LYS A 37 -14.75 9.27 26.37
N ASN A 38 -13.53 9.62 26.78
CA ASN A 38 -13.03 9.44 28.13
C ASN A 38 -13.18 7.98 28.64
N ASP A 39 -13.06 7.01 27.74
CA ASP A 39 -13.18 5.58 28.02
C ASP A 39 -11.82 5.01 28.42
N ALA A 40 -11.50 5.10 29.71
CA ALA A 40 -10.21 4.67 30.27
C ALA A 40 -9.95 3.17 30.10
N ASN A 41 -11.00 2.33 30.13
CA ASN A 41 -10.86 0.89 29.97
C ASN A 41 -10.40 0.55 28.55
N SER A 42 -11.06 1.14 27.55
CA SER A 42 -10.66 0.99 26.15
C SER A 42 -9.25 1.55 25.91
N GLN A 43 -8.92 2.70 26.50
CA GLN A 43 -7.58 3.29 26.39
C GLN A 43 -6.48 2.34 26.90
N LYS A 44 -6.67 1.76 28.09
CA LYS A 44 -5.73 0.80 28.68
C LYS A 44 -5.59 -0.45 27.84
N TYR A 45 -6.71 -1.00 27.37
CA TYR A 45 -6.73 -2.23 26.58
C TYR A 45 -5.97 -2.05 25.25
N ILE A 46 -6.27 -0.96 24.53
CA ILE A 46 -5.62 -0.65 23.25
C ILE A 46 -4.14 -0.32 23.43
N SER A 47 -3.77 0.41 24.49
CA SER A 47 -2.37 0.73 24.78
C SER A 47 -1.55 -0.52 25.10
N SER A 48 -2.14 -1.47 25.83
CA SER A 48 -1.49 -2.75 26.13
C SER A 48 -1.21 -3.54 24.86
N ALA A 49 -2.16 -3.57 23.91
CA ALA A 49 -1.99 -4.22 22.62
C ALA A 49 -0.90 -3.55 21.76
N MET A 50 -0.86 -2.22 21.71
CA MET A 50 0.20 -1.49 21.02
C MET A 50 1.58 -1.74 21.64
N ALA A 51 1.67 -1.80 22.96
CA ALA A 51 2.92 -2.10 23.66
C ALA A 51 3.42 -3.52 23.38
N SER A 52 2.52 -4.52 23.38
CA SER A 52 2.84 -5.89 22.99
C SER A 52 3.38 -5.93 21.56
N LEU A 53 2.72 -5.22 20.64
CA LEU A 53 3.13 -5.17 19.24
C LEU A 53 4.54 -4.58 19.06
N TYR A 54 4.90 -3.54 19.82
CA TYR A 54 6.25 -3.00 19.81
C TYR A 54 7.29 -3.94 20.43
N ALA A 55 6.92 -4.67 21.49
CA ALA A 55 7.78 -5.67 22.11
C ALA A 55 8.07 -6.84 21.15
N ASP A 56 7.06 -7.31 20.41
CA ASP A 56 7.20 -8.38 19.41
C ASP A 56 8.12 -7.99 18.25
N GLN A 57 8.23 -6.69 17.97
CA GLN A 57 9.17 -6.14 16.97
C GLN A 57 10.58 -5.88 17.54
N GLY A 58 10.82 -6.16 18.82
CA GLY A 58 12.08 -5.88 19.51
C GLY A 58 12.32 -4.38 19.76
N ILE A 59 11.30 -3.53 19.61
CA ILE A 59 11.39 -2.08 19.80
C ILE A 59 10.99 -1.74 21.23
N PHE A 60 11.83 -2.16 22.19
CA PHE A 60 11.55 -2.06 23.61
C PHE A 60 11.37 -0.62 24.10
N ASP A 61 12.05 0.35 23.50
CA ASP A 61 11.89 1.78 23.83
C ASP A 61 10.45 2.26 23.59
N LYS A 62 9.84 1.86 22.47
CA LYS A 62 8.45 2.23 22.14
C LYS A 62 7.44 1.44 22.98
N ALA A 63 7.73 0.17 23.27
CA ALA A 63 6.89 -0.64 24.16
C ALA A 63 6.83 -0.04 25.57
N TYR A 64 7.98 0.40 26.11
CA TYR A 64 8.10 1.06 27.40
C TYR A 64 7.40 2.42 27.41
N HIS A 65 7.56 3.24 26.37
CA HIS A 65 6.84 4.50 26.24
C HIS A 65 5.31 4.31 26.19
N GLN A 66 4.83 3.29 25.48
CA GLN A 66 3.39 3.01 25.35
C GLN A 66 2.76 2.46 26.63
N THR A 67 3.52 1.72 27.44
CA THR A 67 3.12 1.28 28.79
C THR A 67 3.23 2.41 29.82
N PHE A 68 4.18 3.34 29.66
CA PHE A 68 4.29 4.54 30.50
C PHE A 68 3.14 5.53 30.27
N ILE A 69 2.65 5.62 29.02
CA ILE A 69 1.42 6.36 28.65
C ILE A 69 0.19 5.92 29.46
N THR A 70 0.12 4.64 29.87
CA THR A 70 -1.01 4.13 30.67
C THR A 70 -0.94 4.45 32.17
N ASP A 71 0.24 4.71 32.75
CA ASP A 71 0.39 4.76 34.21
C ASP A 71 0.75 6.13 34.83
N ALA A 72 1.32 7.12 34.11
CA ALA A 72 1.46 8.47 34.68
C ALA A 72 1.79 9.56 33.65
N ALA A 73 0.81 10.43 33.36
CA ALA A 73 0.94 11.90 33.18
C ALA A 73 -0.18 12.44 32.28
N LYS A 74 -1.21 12.98 32.94
CA LYS A 74 -2.34 13.66 32.31
C LYS A 74 -1.89 14.77 31.34
N ASP A 75 -2.37 14.63 30.11
CA ASP A 75 -2.76 15.66 29.15
C ASP A 75 -1.68 16.47 28.41
N SER A 76 -0.56 16.89 29.02
CA SER A 76 0.36 17.82 28.34
C SER A 76 1.43 17.12 27.49
N LEU A 77 2.22 16.23 28.09
CA LEU A 77 3.27 15.46 27.39
C LEU A 77 2.68 14.48 26.35
N MET A 78 1.51 13.92 26.65
CA MET A 78 0.84 12.98 25.75
C MET A 78 0.29 13.67 24.50
N ASN A 79 -0.28 14.88 24.61
CA ASN A 79 -0.75 15.61 23.43
C ASN A 79 0.41 16.02 22.51
N GLU A 80 1.53 16.48 23.07
CA GLU A 80 2.69 16.88 22.26
C GLU A 80 3.37 15.66 21.62
N THR A 81 3.52 14.56 22.35
CA THR A 81 4.15 13.33 21.85
C THR A 81 3.28 12.65 20.79
N ILE A 82 1.98 12.49 21.04
CA ILE A 82 1.02 11.98 20.04
C ILE A 82 0.97 12.90 18.82
N ALA A 83 1.07 14.22 18.99
CA ALA A 83 1.09 15.15 17.87
C ALA A 83 2.36 15.00 17.02
N LYS A 84 3.54 14.85 17.65
CA LYS A 84 4.80 14.60 16.93
C LYS A 84 4.77 13.26 16.21
N GLU A 85 4.34 12.20 16.89
CA GLU A 85 4.21 10.88 16.26
C GLU A 85 3.15 10.85 15.15
N ARG A 86 2.04 11.59 15.28
CA ARG A 86 1.08 11.75 14.17
C ARG A 86 1.69 12.48 13.01
N ALA A 87 2.38 13.60 13.25
CA ALA A 87 3.02 14.35 12.17
C ALA A 87 4.06 13.49 11.42
N GLU A 88 4.81 12.68 12.15
CA GLU A 88 5.78 11.76 11.58
C GLU A 88 5.11 10.58 10.85
N SER A 89 4.04 10.02 11.42
CA SER A 89 3.24 8.97 10.79
C SER A 89 2.53 9.47 9.52
N GLU A 90 1.99 10.68 9.54
CA GLU A 90 1.37 11.34 8.38
C GLU A 90 2.41 11.59 7.29
N LYS A 91 3.60 12.08 7.66
CA LYS A 91 4.72 12.26 6.72
C LYS A 91 5.11 10.92 6.11
N ASN A 92 5.27 9.88 6.91
CA ASN A 92 5.64 8.54 6.43
C ASN A 92 4.54 7.93 5.55
N SER A 93 3.27 8.09 5.90
CA SER A 93 2.14 7.66 5.09
C SER A 93 2.12 8.39 3.74
N LYS A 94 2.35 9.70 3.73
CA LYS A 94 2.45 10.49 2.49
C LYS A 94 3.60 10.03 1.60
N VAL A 95 4.77 9.75 2.18
CA VAL A 95 5.92 9.20 1.45
C VAL A 95 5.58 7.82 0.85
N ARG A 96 4.86 6.96 1.59
CA ARG A 96 4.43 5.65 1.09
C ARG A 96 3.41 5.76 -0.04
N LEU A 97 2.43 6.66 0.08
CA LEU A 97 1.46 6.92 -0.99
C LEU A 97 2.15 7.42 -2.25
N GLN A 98 3.12 8.34 -2.13
CA GLN A 98 3.93 8.80 -3.25
C GLN A 98 4.76 7.67 -3.86
N ALA A 99 5.34 6.79 -3.05
CA ALA A 99 6.09 5.63 -3.56
C ALA A 99 5.18 4.66 -4.35
N ALA A 100 3.98 4.36 -3.84
CA ALA A 100 3.00 3.52 -4.52
C ALA A 100 2.50 4.15 -5.84
N GLU A 101 2.32 5.48 -5.86
CA GLU A 101 1.95 6.22 -7.06
C GLU A 101 3.05 6.15 -8.14
N ILE A 102 4.32 6.29 -7.73
CA ILE A 102 5.47 6.12 -8.64
C ILE A 102 5.52 4.70 -9.22
N GLU A 103 5.29 3.67 -8.41
CA GLU A 103 5.25 2.28 -8.89
C GLU A 103 4.10 2.06 -9.88
N THR A 104 2.92 2.60 -9.58
CA THR A 104 1.76 2.53 -10.47
C THR A 104 2.06 3.21 -11.81
N GLN A 105 2.70 4.38 -11.78
CA GLN A 105 3.09 5.08 -13.00
C GLN A 105 4.13 4.31 -13.82
N LYS A 106 5.11 3.67 -13.15
CA LYS A 106 6.08 2.79 -13.81
C LYS A 106 5.40 1.59 -14.47
N ALA A 107 4.42 0.98 -13.81
CA ALA A 107 3.66 -0.13 -14.38
C ALA A 107 2.86 0.31 -15.61
N GLN A 108 2.17 1.46 -15.55
CA GLN A 108 1.44 2.01 -16.70
C GLN A 108 2.37 2.29 -17.89
N ASN A 109 3.56 2.84 -17.64
CA ASN A 109 4.54 3.10 -18.70
C ASN A 109 5.03 1.80 -19.34
N ARG A 110 5.25 0.73 -18.56
CA ARG A 110 5.59 -0.60 -19.10
C ARG A 110 4.48 -1.17 -19.99
N VAL A 111 3.22 -1.03 -19.57
CA VAL A 111 2.07 -1.49 -20.37
C VAL A 111 2.01 -0.73 -21.70
N LYS A 112 2.12 0.61 -21.67
CA LYS A 112 2.15 1.44 -22.88
C LYS A 112 3.28 1.04 -23.81
N GLN A 113 4.47 0.78 -23.26
CA GLN A 113 5.63 0.34 -24.05
C GLN A 113 5.38 -1.02 -24.72
N ALA A 114 4.83 -1.99 -23.98
CA ALA A 114 4.49 -3.30 -24.53
C ALA A 114 3.42 -3.22 -25.62
N GLU A 115 2.47 -2.28 -25.50
CA GLU A 115 1.44 -2.05 -26.50
C GLU A 115 2.00 -1.47 -27.81
N ILE A 116 2.97 -0.54 -27.70
CA ILE A 116 3.72 -0.02 -28.85
C ILE A 116 4.47 -1.15 -29.56
N GLU A 117 5.22 -1.96 -28.82
CA GLU A 117 5.97 -3.09 -29.38
C GLU A 117 5.05 -4.12 -30.05
N ARG A 118 3.88 -4.38 -29.47
CA ARG A 118 2.86 -5.24 -30.07
C ARG A 118 2.36 -4.68 -31.39
N GLN A 119 2.08 -3.38 -31.46
CA GLN A 119 1.61 -2.74 -32.69
C GLN A 119 2.67 -2.77 -33.79
N GLU A 120 3.94 -2.57 -33.44
CA GLU A 120 5.06 -2.69 -34.37
C GLU A 120 5.20 -4.12 -34.92
N ALA A 121 5.04 -5.14 -34.07
CA ALA A 121 5.06 -6.53 -34.48
C ALA A 121 3.88 -6.86 -35.41
N GLU A 122 2.66 -6.40 -35.10
CA GLU A 122 1.48 -6.57 -35.95
C GLU A 122 1.69 -5.92 -37.33
N ASN A 123 2.30 -4.72 -37.38
CA ASN A 123 2.58 -4.04 -38.64
C ASN A 123 3.62 -4.78 -39.48
N LYS A 124 4.66 -5.35 -38.85
CA LYS A 124 5.64 -6.19 -39.55
C LYS A 124 5.00 -7.46 -40.13
N ILE A 125 4.10 -8.11 -39.39
CA ILE A 125 3.40 -9.30 -39.87
C ILE A 125 2.55 -8.95 -41.11
N LYS A 126 1.78 -7.85 -41.04
CA LYS A 126 0.98 -7.37 -42.18
C LYS A 126 1.84 -7.09 -43.41
N GLN A 127 3.02 -6.48 -43.22
CA GLN A 127 3.94 -6.19 -44.31
C GLN A 127 4.46 -7.46 -44.99
N VAL A 128 4.88 -8.46 -44.20
CA VAL A 128 5.33 -9.76 -44.73
C VAL A 128 4.21 -10.46 -45.51
N GLU A 129 2.97 -10.34 -45.04
CA GLU A 129 1.82 -10.95 -45.70
C GLU A 129 1.49 -10.29 -47.05
N ILE A 130 1.61 -8.97 -47.14
CA ILE A 130 1.51 -8.22 -48.41
C ILE A 130 2.61 -8.66 -49.39
N GLU A 131 3.86 -8.70 -48.95
CA GLU A 131 5.00 -9.10 -49.81
C GLU A 131 4.84 -10.53 -50.35
N LYS A 132 4.30 -11.44 -49.53
CA LYS A 132 3.97 -12.80 -49.95
C LYS A 132 2.89 -12.81 -51.04
N GLN A 133 1.81 -12.04 -50.87
CA GLN A 133 0.74 -11.92 -51.86
C GLN A 133 1.26 -11.34 -53.18
N GLU A 134 2.10 -10.30 -53.12
CA GLU A 134 2.73 -9.70 -54.30
C GLU A 134 3.62 -10.70 -55.05
N ALA A 135 4.41 -11.49 -54.33
CA ALA A 135 5.25 -12.53 -54.91
C ALA A 135 4.42 -13.63 -55.60
N GLU A 136 3.30 -14.04 -55.02
CA GLU A 136 2.37 -15.01 -55.63
C GLU A 136 1.72 -14.46 -56.91
N ILE A 137 1.25 -13.20 -56.88
CA ILE A 137 0.70 -12.52 -58.06
C ILE A 137 1.75 -12.45 -59.18
N LYS A 138 2.98 -12.09 -58.85
CA LYS A 138 4.08 -11.99 -59.82
C LYS A 138 4.40 -13.34 -60.48
N LYS A 139 4.42 -14.43 -59.70
CA LYS A 139 4.57 -15.79 -60.25
C LYS A 139 3.43 -16.18 -61.18
N ARG A 140 2.19 -15.88 -60.79
CA ARG A 140 1.01 -16.18 -61.60
C ARG A 140 1.02 -15.42 -62.94
N ASN A 141 1.39 -14.14 -62.92
CA ASN A 141 1.51 -13.34 -64.15
C ASN A 141 2.63 -13.81 -65.07
N ALA A 142 3.77 -14.24 -64.53
CA ALA A 142 4.87 -14.81 -65.31
C ALA A 142 4.51 -16.14 -65.99
N GLY A 143 3.64 -16.95 -65.37
CA GLY A 143 3.15 -18.21 -65.95
C GLY A 143 2.14 -18.03 -67.08
N ILE A 144 1.43 -16.90 -67.14
CA ILE A 144 0.44 -16.61 -68.19
C ILE A 144 1.10 -16.05 -69.46
N GLY A 145 2.29 -15.45 -69.38
CA GLY A 145 3.02 -14.89 -70.52
C GLY A 145 3.84 -15.89 -71.36
N LEU A 146 3.77 -17.19 -71.05
CA LEU A 146 4.50 -18.26 -71.75
C LEU A 146 3.61 -19.15 -72.64
N VAL A 147 2.35 -18.75 -72.88
CA VAL A 147 1.40 -19.40 -73.80
C VAL A 147 1.16 -18.47 -74.98
#